data_AF-A0A7V3NCI8-F1
#
_entry.id   AF-A0A7V3NCI8-F1
#
_cell.length_a   1.000
_cell.length_b   1.000
_cell.length_c   1.000
_cell.angle_alpha   90.00
_cell.angle_beta   90.00
_cell.angle_gamma   90.00
#
_symmetry.space_group_name_H-M   'P 1'
#
loop_
_entity.id
_entity.type
_entity.pdbx_description
1 polymer ?
#
loop_
_entity_poly.entity_id
_entity_poly.type
_entity_poly.pdbx_seq_one_letter_code
_entity_poly.pdbx_strand_id
1 'polypeptide(L)'
;MPRYQAVLVDRPSNWTPAGPDDVPPEPGPLGDVLAEAEDVFAVLRAAIDYNRAPPAESEPRWAVVVEPASLGCTWRSARLCTPIRYQVVGIWWPLGWEPQSPLDVPNCVWRAQGAPAGENLDYPRAAAVARALNQQSLDQGATTWYVVLAVENEPLSQTISYDAAGMETVVQVRRLHVVRPEAHSSSGDCSYCPAQSFDCAKAEWSTLEQTDRLVRQRNLLAPG
;
A
#
# COMPACT_ATOMS: atom_id res chain seq x y z
N MET A 1 14.58 -3.03 -9.49
CA MET A 1 13.51 -2.71 -8.53
C MET A 1 13.08 -1.27 -8.78
N PRO A 2 11.81 -0.92 -8.55
CA PRO A 2 11.36 0.47 -8.65
C PRO A 2 12.17 1.33 -7.67
N ARG A 3 12.42 2.58 -8.07
CA ARG A 3 12.91 3.59 -7.16
C ARG A 3 11.78 4.56 -6.85
N TYR A 4 11.63 4.87 -5.58
CA TYR A 4 10.65 5.84 -5.11
C TYR A 4 11.37 7.13 -4.72
N GLN A 5 10.71 8.26 -4.97
CA GLN A 5 11.18 9.57 -4.58
C GLN A 5 10.10 10.33 -3.82
N ALA A 6 10.50 11.03 -2.77
CA ALA A 6 9.70 12.05 -2.11
C ALA A 6 10.08 13.37 -2.80
N VAL A 7 9.15 13.94 -3.55
CA VAL A 7 9.38 15.15 -4.34
C VAL A 7 8.53 16.29 -3.81
N LEU A 8 9.10 17.49 -3.83
CA LEU A 8 8.37 18.70 -3.49
C LEU A 8 7.55 19.19 -4.67
N VAL A 9 6.30 19.55 -4.41
CA VAL A 9 5.39 20.21 -5.35
C VAL A 9 4.83 21.48 -4.72
N ASP A 10 4.30 22.37 -5.56
CA ASP A 10 3.60 23.55 -5.10
C ASP A 10 2.33 23.14 -4.33
N ARG A 11 2.14 23.73 -3.15
CA ARG A 11 0.92 23.56 -2.36
C ARG A 11 -0.08 24.66 -2.73
N PRO A 12 -1.25 24.32 -3.29
CA PRO A 12 -2.27 25.32 -3.59
C PRO A 12 -2.76 26.02 -2.31
N SER A 13 -2.92 27.34 -2.37
CA SER A 13 -3.28 28.16 -1.19
C SER A 13 -4.68 27.87 -0.63
N ASN A 14 -5.59 27.38 -1.46
CA ASN A 14 -6.95 27.00 -1.10
C ASN A 14 -7.13 25.51 -0.81
N TRP A 15 -6.06 24.71 -0.89
CA TRP A 15 -6.12 23.28 -0.67
C TRP A 15 -5.82 22.92 0.79
N THR A 16 -6.75 22.19 1.40
CA THR A 16 -6.61 21.63 2.74
C THR A 16 -6.44 20.11 2.61
N PRO A 17 -5.24 19.56 2.85
CA PRO A 17 -5.01 18.13 2.74
C PRO A 17 -5.81 17.37 3.80
N ALA A 18 -6.35 16.21 3.43
CA ALA A 18 -7.05 15.32 4.38
C ALA A 18 -6.07 14.62 5.34
N GLY A 19 -4.81 14.46 4.93
CA GLY A 19 -3.75 13.81 5.68
C GLY A 19 -2.37 14.22 5.19
N PRO A 20 -1.30 13.87 5.91
CA PRO A 20 0.07 14.26 5.58
C PRO A 20 0.64 13.55 4.35
N ASP A 21 -0.03 12.53 3.82
CA ASP A 21 0.31 11.84 2.57
C ASP A 21 -0.65 12.20 1.42
N ASP A 22 -1.55 13.16 1.62
CA ASP A 22 -2.48 13.59 0.57
C ASP A 22 -1.74 14.23 -0.60
N VAL A 23 -2.39 14.34 -1.76
CA VAL A 23 -1.80 14.87 -2.99
C VAL A 23 -2.67 16.01 -3.51
N PRO A 24 -2.07 17.17 -3.90
CA PRO A 24 -2.82 18.23 -4.56
C PRO A 24 -3.56 17.70 -5.80
N PRO A 25 -4.74 18.23 -6.16
CA PRO A 25 -5.49 17.76 -7.33
C PRO A 25 -4.72 17.86 -8.65
N GLU A 26 -3.86 18.88 -8.76
CA GLU A 26 -2.99 19.13 -9.91
C GLU A 26 -1.58 19.38 -9.37
N PRO A 27 -0.84 18.32 -9.00
CA PRO A 27 0.55 18.47 -8.58
C PRO A 27 1.31 19.01 -9.79
N GLY A 28 1.97 20.15 -9.64
CA GLY A 28 2.65 20.87 -10.73
C GLY A 28 3.81 20.07 -11.35
N PRO A 29 4.91 20.71 -11.79
CA PRO A 29 6.11 19.97 -12.16
C PRO A 29 6.75 19.28 -10.93
N LEU A 30 7.55 18.24 -11.17
CA LEU A 30 8.41 17.65 -10.13
C LEU A 30 9.44 18.69 -9.69
N GLY A 31 9.45 19.03 -8.40
CA GLY A 31 10.45 19.91 -7.79
C GLY A 31 11.62 19.12 -7.21
N ASP A 32 12.17 19.65 -6.10
CA ASP A 32 13.34 19.06 -5.44
C ASP A 32 13.03 17.70 -4.81
N VAL A 33 14.01 16.79 -4.85
CA VAL A 33 13.93 15.47 -4.22
C VAL A 33 14.36 15.58 -2.75
N LEU A 34 13.45 15.25 -1.84
CA LEU A 34 13.71 15.17 -0.40
C LEU A 34 14.42 13.86 -0.01
N ALA A 35 13.99 12.75 -0.60
CA ALA A 35 14.48 11.41 -0.30
C ALA A 35 14.30 10.49 -1.50
N GLU A 36 15.18 9.50 -1.63
CA GLU A 36 15.11 8.44 -2.63
C GLU A 36 15.46 7.09 -1.99
N ALA A 37 14.64 6.07 -2.24
CA ALA A 37 14.93 4.70 -1.82
C ALA A 37 14.18 3.68 -2.69
N GLU A 38 14.58 2.41 -2.58
CA GLU A 38 13.83 1.28 -3.16
C GLU A 38 12.63 0.88 -2.28
N ASP A 39 12.64 1.26 -1.00
CA ASP A 39 11.51 1.06 -0.08
C ASP A 39 10.59 2.28 -0.07
N VAL A 40 9.35 2.09 -0.51
CA VAL A 40 8.32 3.14 -0.52
C VAL A 40 8.04 3.69 0.88
N PHE A 41 8.15 2.89 1.94
CA PHE A 41 7.83 3.32 3.30
C PHE A 41 8.88 4.27 3.87
N ALA A 42 10.16 4.05 3.53
CA ALA A 42 11.25 4.96 3.89
C ALA A 42 11.02 6.35 3.28
N VAL A 43 10.64 6.38 1.99
CA VAL A 43 10.34 7.62 1.26
C VAL A 43 9.05 8.29 1.75
N LEU A 44 8.00 7.50 2.01
CA LEU A 44 6.74 7.97 2.57
C LEU A 44 6.93 8.63 3.94
N ARG A 45 7.76 8.05 4.80
CA ARG A 45 8.09 8.64 6.11
C ARG A 45 8.73 10.01 5.95
N ALA A 46 9.73 10.13 5.07
CA ALA A 46 10.37 11.42 4.79
C ALA A 46 9.35 12.46 4.29
N ALA A 47 8.43 12.08 3.40
CA ALA A 47 7.37 12.97 2.93
C ALA A 47 6.41 13.40 4.05
N ILE A 48 5.93 12.45 4.87
CA ILE A 48 5.04 12.72 5.99
C ILE A 48 5.71 13.62 7.04
N ASP A 49 6.97 13.35 7.36
CA ASP A 49 7.72 14.14 8.34
C ASP A 49 7.92 15.58 7.86
N TYR A 50 8.22 15.76 6.56
CA TYR A 50 8.25 17.08 5.94
C TYR A 50 6.89 17.79 6.01
N ASN A 51 5.82 17.11 5.62
CA ASN A 51 4.46 17.69 5.58
C ASN A 51 3.88 18.00 6.97
N ARG A 52 4.39 17.36 8.02
CA ARG A 52 4.03 17.62 9.43
C ARG A 52 4.87 18.70 10.08
N ALA A 53 6.06 18.97 9.56
CA ALA A 53 6.92 20.01 10.09
C ALA A 53 6.18 21.37 10.03
N PRO A 54 6.38 22.26 11.02
CA PRO A 54 5.81 23.60 10.95
C PRO A 54 6.27 24.27 9.66
N PRO A 55 5.35 24.85 8.86
CA PRO A 55 5.71 25.41 7.57
C PRO A 55 6.76 26.51 7.76
N ALA A 56 7.85 26.42 7.03
CA ALA A 56 8.79 27.53 6.92
C ALA A 56 8.04 28.72 6.32
N GLU A 57 8.23 29.92 6.86
CA GLU A 57 7.50 31.14 6.46
C GLU A 57 7.65 31.49 4.97
N SER A 58 8.61 30.89 4.25
CA SER A 58 9.02 31.35 2.93
C SER A 58 8.44 30.61 1.72
N GLU A 59 8.00 29.35 1.80
CA GLU A 59 7.47 28.65 0.60
C GLU A 59 6.43 27.56 0.93
N PRO A 60 5.19 27.65 0.39
CA PRO A 60 4.16 26.63 0.58
C PRO A 60 4.43 25.45 -0.36
N ARG A 61 5.34 24.57 0.02
CA ARG A 61 5.59 23.30 -0.68
C ARG A 61 4.92 22.13 0.03
N TRP A 62 4.70 21.05 -0.70
CA TRP A 62 4.16 19.80 -0.20
C TRP A 62 4.96 18.62 -0.74
N ALA A 63 5.25 17.64 0.09
CA ALA A 63 5.95 16.43 -0.31
C ALA A 63 4.95 15.37 -0.78
N VAL A 64 5.21 14.77 -1.95
CA VAL A 64 4.44 13.64 -2.48
C VAL A 64 5.39 12.50 -2.84
N VAL A 65 4.91 11.26 -2.81
CA VAL A 65 5.73 10.09 -3.17
C VAL A 65 5.41 9.65 -4.59
N VAL A 66 6.44 9.47 -5.39
CA VAL A 66 6.34 9.06 -6.80
C VAL A 66 7.31 7.94 -7.16
N GLU A 67 6.99 7.24 -8.24
CA GLU A 67 7.95 6.44 -9.01
C GLU A 67 8.32 7.22 -10.29
N PRO A 68 9.47 7.93 -10.32
CA PRO A 68 9.80 8.90 -11.37
C PRO A 68 10.08 8.27 -12.74
N ALA A 69 10.49 6.99 -12.77
CA ALA A 69 10.78 6.27 -14.01
C ALA A 69 9.51 5.73 -14.71
N SER A 70 8.35 5.89 -14.09
CA SER A 70 7.07 5.38 -14.58
C SER A 70 6.13 6.56 -14.86
N LEU A 71 5.45 6.53 -16.01
CA LEU A 71 4.44 7.53 -16.34
C LEU A 71 3.15 7.24 -15.57
N GLY A 72 2.61 8.25 -14.90
CA GLY A 72 1.36 8.14 -14.17
C GLY A 72 0.13 8.25 -15.06
N CYS A 73 -1.00 7.75 -14.56
CA CYS A 73 -2.29 7.92 -15.23
C CYS A 73 -2.89 9.30 -14.97
N THR A 74 -2.73 9.82 -13.74
CA THR A 74 -3.25 11.12 -13.32
C THR A 74 -2.17 12.18 -13.46
N TRP A 75 -0.92 11.87 -13.11
CA TRP A 75 0.22 12.78 -13.28
C TRP A 75 1.16 12.30 -14.38
N ARG A 76 1.25 13.06 -15.48
CA ARG A 76 2.06 12.64 -16.64
C ARG A 76 3.57 12.66 -16.39
N SER A 77 4.02 13.40 -15.38
CA SER A 77 5.45 13.54 -15.09
C SER A 77 6.04 12.38 -14.31
N ALA A 78 5.23 11.69 -13.50
CA ALA A 78 5.63 10.52 -12.73
C ALA A 78 4.40 9.77 -12.20
N ARG A 79 4.57 8.48 -11.86
CA ARG A 79 3.50 7.69 -11.26
C ARG A 79 3.33 8.04 -9.79
N LEU A 80 2.14 8.47 -9.40
CA LEU A 80 1.83 8.82 -8.01
C LEU A 80 1.68 7.57 -7.14
N CYS A 81 2.48 7.48 -6.08
CA CYS A 81 2.35 6.42 -5.09
C CYS A 81 1.36 6.83 -3.98
N THR A 82 1.35 8.10 -3.58
CA THR A 82 0.46 8.65 -2.54
C THR A 82 -0.86 9.22 -3.09
N PRO A 83 -1.92 9.34 -2.25
CA PRO A 83 -2.00 8.82 -0.89
C PRO A 83 -2.02 7.29 -0.86
N ILE A 84 -1.39 6.70 0.16
CA ILE A 84 -1.35 5.24 0.32
C ILE A 84 -2.62 4.80 1.02
N ARG A 85 -3.31 3.81 0.44
CA ARG A 85 -4.53 3.24 1.03
C ARG A 85 -4.19 1.98 1.78
N TYR A 86 -4.72 1.81 2.98
CA TYR A 86 -4.46 0.61 3.77
C TYR A 86 -5.66 -0.31 3.77
N GLN A 87 -5.40 -1.61 3.68
CA GLN A 87 -6.42 -2.65 3.74
C GLN A 87 -5.97 -3.76 4.68
N VAL A 88 -6.91 -4.39 5.37
CA VAL A 88 -6.62 -5.60 6.16
C VAL A 88 -7.08 -6.82 5.36
N VAL A 89 -6.18 -7.76 5.15
CA VAL A 89 -6.50 -8.98 4.40
C VAL A 89 -6.15 -10.22 5.21
N GLY A 90 -7.00 -11.25 5.06
CA GLY A 90 -6.70 -12.58 5.56
C GLY A 90 -5.68 -13.28 4.68
N ILE A 91 -4.74 -13.97 5.31
CA ILE A 91 -3.71 -14.78 4.70
C ILE A 91 -3.76 -16.17 5.33
N TRP A 92 -3.35 -17.18 4.57
CA TRP A 92 -3.11 -18.49 5.15
C TRP A 92 -1.75 -18.49 5.84
N TRP A 93 -1.72 -18.89 7.10
CA TRP A 93 -0.44 -19.15 7.75
C TRP A 93 0.19 -20.44 7.21
N PRO A 94 1.51 -20.48 6.97
CA PRO A 94 2.17 -21.75 6.66
C PRO A 94 2.07 -22.70 7.85
N LEU A 95 1.90 -24.00 7.58
CA LEU A 95 1.97 -25.02 8.63
C LEU A 95 3.27 -24.86 9.44
N GLY A 96 3.24 -24.99 10.76
CA GLY A 96 4.44 -24.89 11.61
C GLY A 96 5.06 -23.49 11.74
N TRP A 97 4.39 -22.44 11.24
CA TRP A 97 4.69 -21.06 11.61
C TRP A 97 3.94 -20.70 12.89
N GLU A 98 4.64 -20.18 13.89
CA GLU A 98 4.08 -19.81 15.19
C GLU A 98 4.28 -18.30 15.45
N PRO A 99 3.20 -17.50 15.42
CA PRO A 99 3.29 -16.09 15.79
C PRO A 99 3.55 -15.95 17.30
N GLN A 100 4.49 -15.07 17.65
CA GLN A 100 4.81 -14.65 19.02
C GLN A 100 4.06 -13.39 19.43
N SER A 101 3.51 -12.67 18.44
CA SER A 101 2.77 -11.42 18.63
C SER A 101 1.62 -11.32 17.61
N PRO A 102 0.48 -10.68 17.97
CA PRO A 102 -0.60 -10.39 17.02
C PRO A 102 -0.20 -9.44 15.89
N LEU A 103 1.02 -8.90 15.92
CA LEU A 103 1.58 -8.03 14.88
C LEU A 103 2.63 -8.73 14.02
N ASP A 104 2.92 -10.01 14.26
CA ASP A 104 3.90 -10.74 13.45
C ASP A 104 3.42 -10.90 12.01
N VAL A 105 4.36 -10.82 11.08
CA VAL A 105 4.08 -10.91 9.64
C VAL A 105 5.03 -11.96 9.05
N PRO A 106 4.49 -13.09 8.54
CA PRO A 106 5.32 -14.17 8.01
C PRO A 106 6.04 -13.74 6.73
N ASN A 107 7.20 -14.35 6.50
CA ASN A 107 8.01 -14.02 5.33
C ASN A 107 7.40 -14.48 3.98
N CYS A 108 6.45 -15.41 4.00
CA CYS A 108 5.72 -15.84 2.82
C CYS A 108 4.24 -15.53 3.03
N VAL A 109 3.71 -14.61 2.24
CA VAL A 109 2.31 -14.19 2.34
C VAL A 109 1.56 -14.70 1.12
N TRP A 110 0.67 -15.66 1.34
CA TRP A 110 -0.35 -16.04 0.36
C TRP A 110 -1.71 -15.52 0.79
N ARG A 111 -2.26 -14.61 -0.02
CA ARG A 111 -3.60 -14.07 0.17
C ARG A 111 -4.61 -15.22 0.20
N ALA A 112 -5.47 -15.24 1.21
CA ALA A 112 -6.58 -16.18 1.24
C ALA A 112 -7.53 -15.85 0.07
N GLN A 113 -7.84 -16.86 -0.75
CA GLN A 113 -8.74 -16.70 -1.88
C GLN A 113 -10.11 -16.18 -1.41
N GLY A 114 -10.73 -15.31 -2.21
CA GLY A 114 -12.11 -14.86 -1.99
C GLY A 114 -12.32 -13.72 -1.00
N ALA A 115 -11.26 -13.19 -0.38
CA ALA A 115 -11.40 -11.98 0.44
C ALA A 115 -11.73 -10.77 -0.45
N PRO A 116 -12.91 -10.13 -0.30
CA PRO A 116 -13.23 -8.90 -1.04
C PRO A 116 -12.15 -7.85 -0.75
N ALA A 117 -11.95 -6.92 -1.69
CA ALA A 117 -11.13 -5.74 -1.42
C ALA A 117 -11.67 -5.09 -0.15
N GLY A 118 -10.89 -5.08 0.92
CA GLY A 118 -11.29 -4.55 2.21
C GLY A 118 -11.63 -3.06 2.09
N GLU A 119 -12.38 -2.55 3.06
CA GLU A 119 -12.55 -1.11 3.24
C GLU A 119 -11.16 -0.45 3.25
N ASN A 120 -11.02 0.68 2.54
CA ASN A 120 -9.80 1.47 2.64
C ASN A 120 -9.79 2.17 3.99
N LEU A 121 -8.77 1.90 4.79
CA LEU A 121 -8.57 2.44 6.11
C LEU A 121 -7.35 3.38 6.10
N ASP A 122 -7.29 4.26 7.09
CA ASP A 122 -6.01 4.86 7.48
C ASP A 122 -5.12 3.81 8.18
N TYR A 123 -3.82 4.07 8.23
CA TYR A 123 -2.87 3.12 8.80
C TYR A 123 -3.14 2.79 10.28
N PRO A 124 -3.36 3.77 11.19
CA PRO A 124 -3.66 3.47 12.59
C PRO A 124 -4.85 2.52 12.77
N ARG A 125 -5.93 2.74 12.02
CA ARG A 125 -7.12 1.90 12.07
C ARG A 125 -6.87 0.53 11.46
N ALA A 126 -6.18 0.44 10.32
CA ALA A 126 -5.81 -0.85 9.73
C ALA A 126 -4.95 -1.70 10.67
N ALA A 127 -3.94 -1.10 11.30
CA ALA A 127 -3.08 -1.76 12.27
C ALA A 127 -3.85 -2.24 13.51
N ALA A 128 -4.77 -1.41 14.04
CA ALA A 128 -5.61 -1.78 15.17
C ALA A 128 -6.54 -2.96 14.83
N VAL A 129 -7.16 -2.94 13.64
CA VAL A 129 -8.03 -4.03 13.17
C VAL A 129 -7.24 -5.33 12.99
N ALA A 130 -6.09 -5.29 12.29
CA ALA A 130 -5.25 -6.46 12.10
C ALA A 130 -4.80 -7.06 13.45
N ARG A 131 -4.36 -6.22 14.39
CA ARG A 131 -3.98 -6.65 15.75
C ARG A 131 -5.13 -7.34 16.47
N ALA A 132 -6.33 -6.76 16.45
CA ALA A 132 -7.49 -7.32 17.14
C ALA A 132 -7.90 -8.67 16.56
N LEU A 133 -7.93 -8.79 15.23
CA LEU A 133 -8.26 -10.04 14.54
C LEU A 133 -7.21 -11.13 14.81
N ASN A 134 -5.93 -10.76 14.78
CA ASN A 134 -4.84 -11.70 15.08
C ASN A 134 -4.83 -12.15 16.54
N GLN A 135 -5.16 -11.24 17.48
CA GLN A 135 -5.32 -11.63 18.88
C GLN A 135 -6.45 -12.64 19.03
N GLN A 136 -7.58 -12.43 18.37
CA GLN A 136 -8.66 -13.41 18.35
C GLN A 136 -8.20 -14.75 17.75
N SER A 137 -7.41 -14.73 16.67
CA SER A 137 -6.85 -15.95 16.06
C SER A 137 -5.96 -16.72 17.03
N LEU A 138 -5.14 -16.03 17.83
CA LEU A 138 -4.34 -16.64 18.89
C LEU A 138 -5.23 -17.28 19.97
N ASP A 139 -6.22 -16.53 20.45
CA ASP A 139 -7.10 -16.97 21.54
C ASP A 139 -7.96 -18.18 21.14
N GLN A 140 -8.28 -18.33 19.85
CA GLN A 140 -9.19 -19.36 19.31
C GLN A 140 -8.46 -20.47 18.53
N GLY A 141 -7.15 -20.37 18.32
CA GLY A 141 -6.40 -21.30 17.47
C GLY A 141 -6.88 -21.28 16.01
N ALA A 142 -7.24 -20.11 15.49
CA ALA A 142 -7.72 -19.97 14.11
C ALA A 142 -6.59 -20.19 13.09
N THR A 143 -6.95 -20.66 11.89
CA THR A 143 -5.99 -20.92 10.79
C THR A 143 -5.78 -19.73 9.85
N THR A 144 -6.47 -18.62 10.12
CA THR A 144 -6.38 -17.39 9.34
C THR A 144 -5.59 -16.35 10.13
N TRP A 145 -4.62 -15.74 9.47
CA TRP A 145 -3.88 -14.59 9.98
C TRP A 145 -4.19 -13.35 9.15
N TYR A 146 -4.07 -12.17 9.73
CA TYR A 146 -4.41 -10.91 9.08
C TYR A 146 -3.19 -10.01 8.98
N VAL A 147 -2.98 -9.44 7.80
CA VAL A 147 -1.90 -8.49 7.54
C VAL A 147 -2.46 -7.18 7.01
N VAL A 148 -1.71 -6.11 7.21
CA VAL A 148 -2.01 -4.81 6.60
C VAL A 148 -1.31 -4.73 5.25
N LEU A 149 -2.08 -4.43 4.21
CA LEU A 149 -1.56 -4.08 2.90
C LEU A 149 -1.61 -2.56 2.71
N ALA A 150 -0.53 -2.01 2.18
CA ALA A 150 -0.47 -0.67 1.63
C ALA A 150 -0.63 -0.76 0.11
N VAL A 151 -1.64 -0.06 -0.42
CA VAL A 151 -1.99 -0.02 -1.84
C VAL A 151 -1.63 1.34 -2.40
N GLU A 152 -0.81 1.35 -3.45
CA GLU A 152 -0.42 2.59 -4.12
C GLU A 152 -1.58 3.25 -4.88
N ASN A 153 -1.53 4.58 -4.96
CA ASN A 153 -2.62 5.41 -5.48
C ASN A 153 -2.84 5.27 -7.00
N GLU A 154 -1.79 5.15 -7.79
CA GLU A 154 -1.92 4.92 -9.23
C GLU A 154 -1.67 3.46 -9.62
N PRO A 155 -2.46 2.93 -10.58
CA PRO A 155 -2.23 1.60 -11.11
C PRO A 155 -0.94 1.52 -11.92
N LEU A 156 -0.29 0.36 -11.90
CA LEU A 156 0.79 -0.01 -12.82
C LEU A 156 0.27 -0.16 -14.25
N SER A 157 -0.96 -0.68 -14.39
CA SER A 157 -1.62 -0.80 -15.68
C SER A 157 -3.13 -0.70 -15.54
N GLN A 158 -3.77 -0.18 -16.59
CA GLN A 158 -5.22 -0.09 -16.69
C GLN A 158 -5.66 -0.58 -18.06
N THR A 159 -6.59 -1.52 -18.08
CA THR A 159 -7.24 -2.01 -19.30
C THR A 159 -8.72 -1.69 -19.21
N ILE A 160 -9.25 -1.04 -20.24
CA ILE A 160 -10.67 -0.73 -20.38
C ILE A 160 -11.18 -1.52 -21.57
N SER A 161 -12.23 -2.32 -21.37
CA SER A 161 -12.89 -3.10 -22.41
C SER A 161 -14.39 -2.87 -22.37
N TYR A 162 -15.03 -2.87 -23.53
CA TYR A 162 -16.48 -2.74 -23.67
C TYR A 162 -17.05 -4.03 -24.23
N ASP A 163 -18.15 -4.51 -23.67
CA ASP A 163 -18.92 -5.60 -24.27
C ASP A 163 -20.00 -5.08 -25.24
N ALA A 164 -20.65 -6.01 -25.95
CA ALA A 164 -21.70 -5.67 -26.91
C ALA A 164 -22.96 -5.05 -26.25
N ALA A 165 -23.11 -5.17 -24.93
CA ALA A 165 -24.18 -4.55 -24.17
C ALA A 165 -23.81 -3.15 -23.65
N GLY A 166 -22.63 -2.61 -24.03
CA GLY A 166 -22.16 -1.31 -23.56
C GLY A 166 -21.68 -1.33 -22.11
N MET A 167 -21.40 -2.51 -21.54
CA MET A 167 -20.77 -2.63 -20.23
C MET A 167 -19.29 -2.26 -20.35
N GLU A 168 -18.86 -1.26 -19.62
CA GLU A 168 -17.46 -0.94 -19.43
C GLU A 168 -16.89 -1.84 -18.33
N THR A 169 -15.84 -2.59 -18.64
CA THR A 169 -15.03 -3.31 -17.66
C THR A 169 -13.65 -2.66 -17.58
N VAL A 170 -13.32 -2.14 -16.40
CA VAL A 170 -12.01 -1.56 -16.08
C VAL A 170 -11.24 -2.54 -15.21
N VAL A 171 -10.09 -2.98 -15.68
CA VAL A 171 -9.13 -3.79 -14.94
C VAL A 171 -7.94 -2.91 -14.58
N GLN A 172 -7.65 -2.77 -13.30
CA GLN A 172 -6.49 -2.06 -12.78
C GLN A 172 -5.55 -3.03 -12.07
N VAL A 173 -4.28 -2.99 -12.41
CA VAL A 173 -3.23 -3.69 -11.67
C VAL A 173 -2.51 -2.66 -10.81
N ARG A 174 -2.41 -2.89 -9.50
CA ARG A 174 -1.77 -1.98 -8.53
C ARG A 174 -0.66 -2.69 -7.80
N ARG A 175 0.39 -1.95 -7.43
CA ARG A 175 1.41 -2.48 -6.52
C ARG A 175 0.87 -2.45 -5.09
N LEU A 176 1.15 -3.53 -4.37
CA LEU A 176 0.82 -3.75 -2.97
C LEU A 176 2.11 -3.97 -2.18
N HIS A 177 2.08 -3.51 -0.94
CA HIS A 177 3.16 -3.71 0.02
C HIS A 177 2.59 -4.29 1.31
N VAL A 178 3.18 -5.38 1.81
CA VAL A 178 2.80 -5.91 3.13
C VAL A 178 3.49 -5.06 4.20
N VAL A 179 2.71 -4.43 5.07
CA VAL A 179 3.23 -3.56 6.14
C VAL A 179 3.72 -4.42 7.31
N ARG A 180 4.95 -4.18 7.76
CA ARG A 180 5.49 -4.75 9.00
C ARG A 180 5.61 -3.66 10.07
N PRO A 181 4.94 -3.79 11.22
CA PRO A 181 5.06 -2.81 12.30
C PRO A 181 6.50 -2.79 12.85
N GLU A 182 7.14 -1.62 12.88
CA GLU A 182 8.55 -1.49 13.32
C GLU A 182 8.75 -1.78 14.81
N ALA A 183 7.74 -1.49 15.63
CA ALA A 183 7.79 -1.71 17.07
C ALA A 183 7.23 -3.10 17.40
N HIS A 184 8.12 -4.04 17.75
CA HIS A 184 7.79 -5.33 18.36
C HIS A 184 7.14 -6.39 17.46
N SER A 185 7.19 -6.24 16.13
CA SER A 185 6.88 -7.37 15.25
C SER A 185 8.14 -8.20 15.01
N SER A 186 7.99 -9.51 15.17
CA SER A 186 8.94 -10.49 14.66
C SER A 186 8.37 -11.09 13.37
N SER A 187 9.17 -11.85 12.64
CA SER A 187 8.66 -12.69 11.55
C SER A 187 7.82 -13.87 12.05
N GLY A 188 7.62 -14.03 13.37
CA GLY A 188 7.23 -15.28 14.01
C GLY A 188 8.36 -16.32 13.96
N ASP A 189 8.16 -17.43 14.68
CA ASP A 189 9.04 -18.60 14.56
C ASP A 189 8.56 -19.47 13.39
N CYS A 190 9.49 -19.80 12.49
CA CYS A 190 9.25 -20.68 11.35
C CYS A 190 10.30 -21.80 11.30
N SER A 191 10.99 -22.11 12.41
CA SER A 191 12.05 -23.13 12.46
C SER A 191 11.61 -24.52 11.99
N TYR A 192 10.31 -24.82 12.09
CA TYR A 192 9.73 -26.12 11.72
C TYR A 192 8.66 -26.02 10.62
N CYS A 193 8.51 -24.86 9.98
CA CYS A 193 7.47 -24.65 8.99
C CYS A 193 7.87 -25.26 7.63
N PRO A 194 6.98 -25.97 6.90
CA PRO A 194 7.25 -26.36 5.51
C PRO A 194 7.51 -25.16 4.61
N ALA A 195 7.10 -23.95 5.02
CA ALA A 195 7.39 -22.73 4.28
C ALA A 195 8.88 -22.40 4.17
N GLN A 196 9.75 -22.94 5.03
CA GLN A 196 11.20 -22.80 4.85
C GLN A 196 11.71 -23.37 3.52
N SER A 197 10.94 -24.24 2.86
CA SER A 197 11.29 -24.72 1.52
C SER A 197 11.15 -23.64 0.44
N PHE A 198 10.38 -22.56 0.69
CA PHE A 198 10.20 -21.48 -0.25
C PHE A 198 11.28 -20.40 -0.09
N ASP A 199 11.73 -19.84 -1.22
CA ASP A 199 12.72 -18.78 -1.23
C ASP A 199 12.24 -17.51 -0.51
N CYS A 200 10.94 -17.21 -0.55
CA CYS A 200 10.36 -16.07 0.18
C CYS A 200 10.59 -16.16 1.69
N ALA A 201 10.66 -17.36 2.27
CA ALA A 201 10.84 -17.51 3.71
C ALA A 201 12.27 -17.15 4.16
N LYS A 202 13.24 -17.34 3.25
CA LYS A 202 14.67 -17.09 3.47
C LYS A 202 15.12 -15.71 3.01
N ALA A 203 14.33 -15.05 2.19
CA ALA A 203 14.64 -13.73 1.67
C ALA A 203 14.69 -12.70 2.82
N GLU A 204 15.63 -11.76 2.72
CA GLU A 204 15.54 -10.55 3.54
C GLU A 204 14.25 -9.81 3.16
N TRP A 205 13.53 -9.32 4.17
CA TRP A 205 12.21 -8.72 4.01
C TRP A 205 12.21 -7.41 3.23
N SER A 206 13.38 -6.93 2.78
CA SER A 206 13.47 -5.82 1.86
C SER A 206 12.68 -6.18 0.60
N THR A 207 11.45 -5.69 0.56
CA THR A 207 10.54 -5.59 -0.58
C THR A 207 10.05 -6.90 -1.21
N LEU A 208 9.12 -7.60 -0.54
CA LEU A 208 8.19 -8.45 -1.27
C LEU A 208 7.11 -7.58 -1.92
N GLU A 209 7.39 -7.16 -3.15
CA GLU A 209 6.40 -6.51 -4.00
C GLU A 209 5.33 -7.53 -4.41
N GLN A 210 4.08 -7.20 -4.15
CA GLN A 210 2.94 -7.93 -4.70
C GLN A 210 2.14 -7.01 -5.62
N THR A 211 1.34 -7.61 -6.50
CA THR A 211 0.38 -6.84 -7.32
C THR A 211 -1.03 -7.34 -7.05
N ASP A 212 -1.99 -6.41 -6.99
CA ASP A 212 -3.41 -6.74 -6.97
C ASP A 212 -4.07 -6.42 -8.30
N ARG A 213 -5.09 -7.21 -8.65
CA ARG A 213 -5.93 -6.97 -9.81
C ARG A 213 -7.33 -6.56 -9.34
N LEU A 214 -7.64 -5.28 -9.50
CA LEU A 214 -8.97 -4.75 -9.26
C LEU A 214 -9.79 -4.77 -10.56
N VAL A 215 -10.99 -5.35 -10.52
CA VAL A 215 -11.93 -5.35 -11.64
C VAL A 215 -13.15 -4.53 -11.26
N ARG A 216 -13.51 -3.55 -12.07
CA ARG A 216 -14.72 -2.73 -11.93
C ARG A 216 -15.56 -2.85 -13.18
N GLN A 217 -16.87 -2.97 -13.02
CA GLN A 217 -17.82 -3.00 -14.13
C GLN A 217 -18.82 -1.86 -13.96
N ARG A 218 -19.10 -1.14 -15.04
CA ARG A 218 -20.06 -0.04 -15.09
C ARG A 218 -20.92 -0.16 -16.33
N ASN A 219 -22.24 -0.15 -16.16
CA ASN A 219 -23.16 -0.12 -17.28
C ASN A 219 -23.34 1.33 -17.77
N LEU A 220 -22.95 1.62 -19.00
CA LEU A 220 -23.07 2.97 -19.57
C LEU A 220 -24.46 3.27 -20.14
N LEU A 221 -25.30 2.24 -20.33
CA LEU A 221 -26.64 2.37 -20.91
C LEU A 221 -27.76 2.42 -19.85
N ALA A 222 -27.43 2.35 -18.56
CA ALA A 222 -28.42 2.49 -17.50
C ALA A 222 -28.84 3.98 -17.39
N PRO A 223 -30.15 4.30 -17.38
CA PRO A 223 -30.61 5.67 -17.13
C PRO A 223 -30.20 6.09 -15.71
N GLY A 224 -29.61 7.29 -15.60
CA GLY A 224 -29.14 7.89 -14.34
C GLY A 224 -30.25 8.57 -13.54
#